data_AF-A0A814DIE1-F1
#
_entry.id   AF-A0A814DIE1-F1
#
_cell.length_a   1.000
_cell.length_b   1.000
_cell.length_c   1.000
_cell.angle_alpha   90.00
_cell.angle_beta   90.00
_cell.angle_gamma   90.00
#
_symmetry.space_group_name_H-M   'P 1'
#
loop_
_entity.id
_entity.type
_entity.pdbx_description
1 polymer ?
#
loop_
_entity_poly.entity_id
_entity_poly.type
_entity_poly.pdbx_seq_one_letter_code
_entity_poly.pdbx_strand_id
1 'polypeptide(L)'
;AGDFNNDGISDIVVNPTSGSVVLVLVGYGDGNFDTQLVFSTRLSGSYAWVVPADFNSDGCQDILASDDTAGAVFVLLNTCACRTKSTTLTTTSMHP
;
A
#
# COMPACT_ATOMS: atom_id res chain seq x y z
N ALA A 1 -8.35 -3.94 4.01
CA ALA A 1 -7.21 -3.67 4.91
C ALA A 1 -6.02 -4.44 4.39
N GLY A 2 -4.80 -3.93 4.60
CA GLY A 2 -3.56 -4.44 4.03
C GLY A 2 -2.34 -3.86 4.74
N ASP A 3 -1.13 -4.18 4.29
CA ASP A 3 0.13 -3.54 4.72
C ASP A 3 0.73 -2.90 3.47
N PHE A 4 0.45 -1.61 3.26
CA PHE A 4 0.83 -0.89 2.03
C PHE A 4 2.17 -0.18 2.17
N ASN A 5 2.71 -0.04 3.38
CA ASN A 5 4.02 0.59 3.63
C ASN A 5 5.09 -0.42 4.10
N ASN A 6 4.73 -1.71 4.15
CA ASN A 6 5.56 -2.85 4.54
C ASN A 6 6.23 -2.67 5.90
N ASP A 7 5.48 -2.17 6.88
CA ASP A 7 5.93 -2.02 8.26
C ASP A 7 5.41 -3.12 9.20
N GLY A 8 4.61 -4.05 8.68
CA GLY A 8 4.01 -5.15 9.42
C GLY A 8 2.74 -4.77 10.19
N ILE A 9 2.24 -3.55 10.03
CA ILE A 9 1.03 -3.03 10.66
C ILE A 9 -0.09 -2.97 9.62
N SER A 10 -1.31 -3.28 10.04
CA SER A 10 -2.46 -3.20 9.14
C SER A 10 -2.89 -1.75 8.93
N ASP A 11 -2.92 -1.37 7.66
CA ASP A 11 -3.47 -0.16 7.08
C ASP A 11 -4.90 -0.37 6.55
N ILE A 12 -5.62 0.73 6.32
CA ILE A 12 -6.97 0.73 5.74
C ILE A 12 -6.93 1.34 4.34
N VAL A 13 -7.36 0.56 3.34
CA VAL A 13 -7.71 1.10 2.02
C VAL A 13 -9.16 1.58 2.02
N VAL A 14 -9.37 2.80 1.55
CA VAL A 14 -10.68 3.45 1.42
C VAL A 14 -10.89 3.81 -0.04
N ASN A 15 -11.99 3.32 -0.59
CA ASN A 15 -12.48 3.75 -1.88
C ASN A 15 -13.61 4.79 -1.67
N PRO A 16 -13.37 6.08 -1.93
CA PRO A 16 -14.40 7.09 -1.81
C PRO A 16 -15.50 6.90 -2.87
N THR A 17 -16.73 7.24 -2.53
CA THR A 17 -17.90 7.10 -3.41
C THR A 17 -17.90 8.11 -4.58
N SER A 18 -16.99 9.08 -4.57
CA SER A 18 -16.78 10.02 -5.66
C SER A 18 -15.32 10.45 -5.70
N GLY A 19 -14.87 10.86 -6.89
CA GLY A 19 -13.49 11.21 -7.17
C GLY A 19 -12.70 10.07 -7.81
N SER A 20 -11.55 10.42 -8.39
CA SER A 20 -10.68 9.48 -9.09
C SER A 20 -9.47 9.13 -8.21
N VAL A 21 -9.69 8.85 -6.94
CA VAL A 21 -8.61 8.51 -5.99
C VAL A 21 -8.95 7.27 -5.17
N VAL A 22 -7.93 6.50 -4.82
CA VAL A 22 -7.99 5.50 -3.75
C VAL A 22 -7.08 5.97 -2.63
N LEU A 23 -7.52 5.78 -1.39
CA LEU A 23 -6.92 6.36 -0.21
C LEU A 23 -6.43 5.24 0.70
N VAL A 24 -5.25 5.38 1.29
CA VAL A 24 -4.76 4.47 2.34
C VAL A 24 -4.52 5.26 3.62
N LEU A 25 -5.13 4.82 4.71
CA LEU A 25 -4.88 5.31 6.07
C LEU A 25 -3.84 4.39 6.71
N VAL A 26 -2.70 4.95 7.11
CA VAL A 26 -1.56 4.19 7.63
C VAL A 26 -1.79 3.85 9.10
N GLY A 27 -1.72 2.58 9.47
CA GLY A 27 -1.98 2.13 10.83
C GLY A 27 -0.78 2.32 11.76
N TYR A 28 -1.05 2.60 13.04
CA TYR A 28 -0.02 2.58 14.09
C TYR A 28 -0.05 1.33 14.99
N GLY A 29 -1.00 0.41 14.73
CA GLY A 29 -1.13 -0.85 15.48
C GLY A 29 -1.85 -0.73 16.83
N ASP A 30 -2.21 0.49 17.24
CA ASP A 30 -2.97 0.80 18.45
C ASP A 30 -4.43 1.21 18.16
N GLY A 31 -4.86 1.09 16.90
CA GLY A 31 -6.17 1.54 16.42
C GLY A 31 -6.22 3.00 15.94
N ASN A 32 -5.11 3.73 16.04
CA ASN A 32 -4.95 5.05 15.41
C ASN A 32 -4.39 4.91 13.98
N PHE A 33 -4.67 5.93 13.16
CA PHE A 33 -4.25 5.98 11.77
C PHE A 33 -3.70 7.37 11.41
N ASP A 34 -2.62 7.41 10.61
CA ASP A 34 -2.07 8.64 10.05
C ASP A 34 -2.73 9.02 8.71
N THR A 35 -2.39 10.22 8.28
CA THR A 35 -2.68 10.81 6.98
C THR A 35 -2.21 9.97 5.79
N GLN A 36 -2.79 10.33 4.65
CA GLN A 36 -3.20 9.42 3.59
C GLN A 36 -2.15 9.21 2.50
N LEU A 37 -1.89 7.97 2.10
CA LEU A 37 -1.33 7.72 0.77
C LEU A 37 -2.48 7.89 -0.25
N VAL A 38 -2.28 8.79 -1.21
CA VAL A 38 -3.26 9.07 -2.27
C VAL A 38 -2.80 8.41 -3.55
N PHE A 39 -3.54 7.40 -3.98
CA PHE A 39 -3.38 6.81 -5.30
C PHE A 39 -4.30 7.53 -6.27
N SER A 40 -3.70 8.33 -7.14
CA SER A 40 -4.44 8.92 -8.26
C SER A 40 -4.83 7.82 -9.24
N THR A 41 -6.10 7.82 -9.65
CA THR A 41 -6.68 6.79 -10.52
C THR A 41 -7.33 7.45 -11.74
N ARG A 42 -7.71 6.62 -12.70
CA ARG A 42 -8.60 7.01 -13.80
C ARG A 42 -10.01 6.46 -13.63
N LEU A 43 -10.36 6.02 -12.42
CA LEU A 43 -11.67 5.49 -12.11
C LEU A 43 -12.71 6.60 -12.28
N SER A 44 -13.82 6.25 -12.92
CA SER A 44 -14.92 7.16 -13.25
C SER A 44 -15.92 7.38 -12.11
N GLY A 45 -15.60 6.87 -10.91
CA GLY A 45 -16.18 7.34 -9.65
C GLY A 45 -17.39 6.56 -9.14
N SER A 46 -17.58 5.30 -9.51
CA SER A 46 -18.63 4.48 -8.89
C SER A 46 -18.20 3.03 -8.64
N TYR A 47 -18.50 2.58 -7.42
CA TYR A 47 -18.44 1.19 -6.95
C TYR A 47 -17.26 0.37 -7.47
N ALA A 48 -16.06 0.72 -7.02
CA ALA A 48 -14.91 -0.18 -7.17
C ALA A 48 -14.85 -1.13 -5.97
N TRP A 49 -14.91 -2.44 -6.24
CA TRP A 49 -14.30 -3.41 -5.34
C TRP A 49 -12.80 -3.15 -5.30
N VAL A 50 -12.23 -3.12 -4.11
CA VAL A 50 -10.78 -3.02 -3.89
C VAL A 50 -10.27 -4.30 -3.25
N VAL A 51 -9.20 -4.86 -3.81
CA VAL A 51 -8.52 -6.04 -3.27
C VAL A 51 -7.03 -5.72 -3.13
N PRO A 52 -6.48 -5.77 -1.92
CA PRO A 52 -5.05 -5.61 -1.71
C PRO A 52 -4.31 -6.94 -1.91
N ALA A 53 -3.19 -6.90 -2.63
CA ALA A 53 -2.24 -8.00 -2.78
C ALA A 53 -0.94 -7.46 -3.40
N ASP A 54 0.17 -8.16 -3.21
CA ASP A 54 1.41 -7.89 -3.96
C ASP A 54 1.29 -8.53 -5.36
N PHE A 55 0.91 -7.75 -6.38
CA PHE A 55 0.65 -8.26 -7.73
C PHE A 55 1.91 -8.26 -8.61
N ASN A 56 2.91 -7.45 -8.28
CA ASN A 56 4.16 -7.34 -9.04
C ASN A 56 5.39 -7.97 -8.34
N SER A 57 5.21 -8.54 -7.14
CA SER A 57 6.25 -9.16 -6.31
C SER A 57 7.35 -8.17 -5.85
N ASP A 58 7.00 -6.90 -5.60
CA ASP A 58 7.95 -5.88 -5.11
C ASP A 58 8.06 -5.82 -3.58
N GLY A 59 7.22 -6.59 -2.87
CA GLY A 59 7.20 -6.68 -1.41
C GLY A 59 6.28 -5.68 -0.72
N CYS A 60 5.55 -4.85 -1.46
CA CYS A 60 4.51 -3.99 -0.94
C CYS A 60 3.14 -4.43 -1.48
N GLN A 61 2.07 -4.24 -0.72
CA GLN A 61 0.74 -4.48 -1.26
C GLN A 61 0.39 -3.41 -2.30
N ASP A 62 -0.03 -3.88 -3.46
CA ASP A 62 -0.70 -3.13 -4.52
C ASP A 62 -2.23 -3.15 -4.29
N ILE A 63 -2.98 -2.48 -5.18
CA ILE A 63 -4.45 -2.44 -5.12
C ILE A 63 -5.03 -2.84 -6.48
N LEU A 64 -5.85 -3.88 -6.52
CA LEU A 64 -6.74 -4.15 -7.64
C LEU A 64 -8.06 -3.41 -7.41
N ALA A 65 -8.49 -2.63 -8.39
CA ALA A 65 -9.73 -1.86 -8.36
C ALA A 65 -10.58 -2.15 -9.61
N SER A 66 -11.88 -2.36 -9.41
CA SER A 66 -12.86 -2.43 -10.50
C SER A 66 -13.42 -1.05 -10.83
N ASP A 67 -13.73 -0.78 -12.09
CA ASP A 67 -14.57 0.35 -12.47
C ASP A 67 -15.83 -0.22 -13.11
N ASP A 68 -16.89 -0.32 -12.31
CA ASP A 68 -18.16 -0.86 -12.78
C ASP A 68 -18.80 0.03 -13.86
N THR A 69 -18.50 1.33 -13.86
CA THR A 69 -19.03 2.27 -14.86
C THR A 69 -18.31 2.12 -16.19
N ALA A 70 -16.98 1.93 -16.17
CA ALA A 70 -16.19 1.70 -17.37
C ALA A 70 -16.15 0.22 -17.82
N GLY A 71 -16.60 -0.72 -16.98
CA GLY A 71 -16.49 -2.16 -17.22
C GLY A 71 -15.04 -2.65 -17.25
N ALA A 72 -14.18 -2.07 -16.43
CA ALA A 72 -12.74 -2.32 -16.45
C ALA A 72 -12.20 -2.74 -15.08
N VAL A 73 -11.01 -3.35 -15.06
CA VAL A 73 -10.25 -3.65 -13.85
C VAL A 73 -8.85 -3.08 -14.00
N PHE A 74 -8.36 -2.43 -12.96
CA PHE A 74 -7.05 -1.80 -12.92
C PHE A 74 -6.25 -2.36 -11.75
N VAL A 75 -4.94 -2.48 -11.92
CA VAL A 75 -4.00 -2.67 -10.82
C VAL A 75 -3.26 -1.35 -10.62
N LEU A 76 -3.41 -0.79 -9.43
CA LEU A 76 -2.69 0.38 -8.97
C LEU A 76 -1.44 -0.14 -8.26
N LEU A 77 -0.32 -0.04 -8.96
CA LEU A 77 0.97 -0.46 -8.41
C LEU A 77 1.39 0.53 -7.32
N ASN A 78 1.66 -0.04 -6.16
CA ASN A 78 2.42 0.62 -5.12
C ASN A 78 3.91 0.38 -5.39
N THR A 79 4.75 1.21 -4.81
CA THR A 79 6.20 1.02 -4.93
C THR A 79 6.81 0.92 -3.56
N CYS A 80 7.44 -0.22 -3.31
CA CYS A 80 8.22 -0.41 -2.11
C CYS A 80 9.47 0.49 -2.14
N ALA A 81 9.53 1.47 -1.23
CA ALA A 81 10.81 2.07 -0.89
C ALA A 81 11.64 0.97 -0.22
N CYS A 82 12.70 0.51 -0.90
CA CYS A 82 13.63 -0.44 -0.30
C CYS A 82 14.16 0.16 1.01
N ARG A 83 13.65 -0.33 2.16
CA ARG A 83 14.31 -0.06 3.43
C ARG A 83 15.59 -0.86 3.40
N THR A 84 16.69 -0.21 3.02
CA THR A 84 18.00 -0.78 3.26
C THR A 84 18.06 -1.09 4.75
N LYS A 85 18.04 -2.37 5.11
CA LYS A 85 18.34 -2.79 6.48
C LYS A 85 19.72 -2.19 6.77
N SER A 86 19.76 -1.18 7.62
CA SER A 86 21.02 -0.66 8.17
C SER A 86 21.62 -1.78 9.01
N THR A 87 22.38 -2.64 8.33
CA THR A 87 23.08 -3.74 8.95
C THR A 87 24.36 -3.13 9.48
N THR A 88 24.36 -2.71 10.74
CA THR A 88 25.59 -2.36 11.44
C THR A 88 26.45 -3.61 11.52
N LEU A 89 27.39 -3.77 10.58
CA LEU A 89 28.43 -4.80 10.66
C LEU A 89 29.33 -4.45 11.85
N THR A 90 29.12 -5.12 12.98
CA THR A 90 30.05 -5.07 14.10
C THR A 90 31.18 -6.05 13.80
N THR A 91 32.30 -5.55 13.30
CA THR A 91 33.55 -6.32 13.23
C THR A 91 34.14 -6.41 14.63
N THR A 92 33.96 -7.54 15.31
CA THR A 92 34.74 -7.86 16.51
C THR A 92 36.10 -8.36 16.07
N SER A 93 37.14 -7.54 16.25
CA SER A 93 38.53 -7.98 16.06
C SER A 93 38.87 -8.96 17.19
N MET A 94 39.11 -10.22 16.86
CA MET A 94 39.76 -11.16 17.77
C MET A 94 41.27 -11.07 17.56
N HIS A 95 41.96 -10.49 18.54
CA HIS A 95 43.41 -10.46 18.61
C HIS A 95 43.90 -11.76 19.29
N PRO A 96 44.78 -12.57 18.67
CA PRO A 96 45.47 -13.66 19.36
C PRO A 96 46.55 -13.17 20.31
#